data_AF-A0A1V5KAW6-F1
#
_entry.id   AF-A0A1V5KAW6-F1
#
_cell.length_a   1.000
_cell.length_b   1.000
_cell.length_c   1.000
_cell.angle_alpha   90.00
_cell.angle_beta   90.00
_cell.angle_gamma   90.00
#
_symmetry.space_group_name_H-M   'P 1'
#
loop_
_entity.id
_entity.type
_entity.pdbx_description
1 polymer ?
#
loop_
_entity_poly.entity_id
_entity_poly.type
_entity_poly.pdbx_seq_one_letter_code
_entity_poly.pdbx_strand_id
1 'polypeptide(L)'
;MTFTEIRNTLIDSLAAALGLDVVLSDQAAPERDVPFLIYSVTTPYAPTGEFGNHRQETVEENGRLAIIDRRQEQPSATFSFTACSENRWADPAHTRYIFGEDEAQDIVERAIGHLLHGAYNDLAAKNIVIAEVTNVGNRTTLVVDEAARRYGFDVRIRYTKTDERRDPVVESAVLNQTKE
;
A
#
# COMPACT_ATOMS: atom_id res chain seq x y z
N MET A 1 10.34 7.62 -1.66
CA MET A 1 9.93 6.23 -1.37
C MET A 1 9.44 5.57 -2.64
N THR A 2 9.81 4.31 -2.85
CA THR A 2 9.26 3.45 -3.90
C THR A 2 7.87 2.94 -3.51
N PHE A 3 7.09 2.49 -4.49
CA PHE A 3 5.79 1.86 -4.21
C PHE A 3 5.92 0.61 -3.33
N THR A 4 6.99 -0.17 -3.51
CA THR A 4 7.30 -1.34 -2.68
C THR A 4 7.50 -0.97 -1.21
N GLU A 5 8.20 0.13 -0.93
CA GLU A 5 8.40 0.62 0.45
C GLU A 5 7.08 1.06 1.08
N ILE A 6 6.21 1.73 0.32
CA ILE A 6 4.87 2.13 0.76
C ILE A 6 4.03 0.90 1.11
N ARG A 7 3.98 -0.07 0.20
CA ARG A 7 3.29 -1.35 0.42
C ARG A 7 3.81 -2.01 1.68
N ASN A 8 5.12 -2.27 1.77
CA ASN A 8 5.71 -2.97 2.93
C ASN A 8 5.38 -2.23 4.25
N THR A 9 5.50 -0.90 4.27
CA THR A 9 5.14 -0.09 5.45
C THR A 9 3.69 -0.31 5.90
N LEU A 10 2.74 -0.35 4.95
CA LEU A 10 1.33 -0.58 5.25
C LEU A 10 1.08 -2.00 5.76
N ILE A 11 1.70 -3.00 5.11
CA ILE A 11 1.57 -4.42 5.48
C ILE A 11 2.18 -4.69 6.85
N ASP A 12 3.38 -4.20 7.12
CA ASP A 12 4.06 -4.38 8.41
C ASP A 12 3.27 -3.71 9.55
N SER A 13 2.68 -2.55 9.28
CA SER A 13 1.83 -1.85 10.25
C SER A 13 0.59 -2.67 10.61
N LEU A 14 -0.09 -3.26 9.63
CA LEU A 14 -1.25 -4.13 9.86
C LEU A 14 -0.86 -5.44 10.56
N ALA A 15 0.22 -6.08 10.12
CA ALA A 15 0.70 -7.33 10.71
C ALA A 15 1.05 -7.14 12.19
N ALA A 16 1.75 -6.07 12.54
CA ALA A 16 2.10 -5.73 13.91
C ALA A 16 0.86 -5.47 14.79
N ALA A 17 -0.15 -4.75 14.27
CA ALA A 17 -1.36 -4.43 15.01
C ALA A 17 -2.29 -5.64 15.22
N LEU A 18 -2.37 -6.51 14.23
CA LEU A 18 -3.25 -7.68 14.28
C LEU A 18 -2.62 -8.87 14.98
N GLY A 19 -1.29 -8.96 14.99
CA GLY A 19 -0.55 -10.15 15.41
C GLY A 19 -0.75 -11.32 14.45
N LEU A 20 -1.03 -11.03 13.17
CA LEU A 20 -1.39 -11.99 12.14
C LEU A 20 -0.57 -11.76 10.87
N ASP A 21 -0.40 -12.82 10.10
CA ASP A 21 0.24 -12.73 8.79
C ASP A 21 -0.64 -11.96 7.80
N VAL A 22 -0.01 -11.03 7.09
CA VAL A 22 -0.64 -10.24 6.02
C VAL A 22 0.07 -10.55 4.69
N VAL A 23 -0.64 -11.19 3.76
CA VAL A 23 -0.01 -11.81 2.58
C VAL A 23 -0.62 -11.43 1.26
N LEU A 24 0.20 -11.42 0.21
CA LEU A 24 -0.23 -11.08 -1.13
C LEU A 24 -1.08 -12.21 -1.73
N SER A 25 -2.27 -11.87 -2.24
CA SER A 25 -3.25 -12.83 -2.75
C SER A 25 -2.79 -13.64 -3.98
N ASP A 26 -1.91 -13.07 -4.81
CA ASP A 26 -1.62 -13.59 -6.16
C ASP A 26 -0.33 -14.44 -6.24
N GLN A 27 0.29 -14.78 -5.11
CA GLN A 27 1.46 -15.65 -5.10
C GLN A 27 1.06 -17.09 -4.81
N ALA A 28 1.57 -18.02 -5.61
CA ALA A 28 1.50 -19.44 -5.30
C ALA A 28 2.24 -19.68 -3.98
N ALA A 29 1.46 -19.81 -2.91
CA ALA A 29 1.94 -20.04 -1.56
C ALA A 29 1.44 -21.40 -1.08
N PRO A 30 2.17 -22.06 -0.15
CA PRO A 30 1.62 -23.20 0.56
C PRO A 30 0.34 -22.82 1.30
N GLU A 31 -0.51 -23.81 1.52
CA GLU A 31 -1.70 -23.68 2.37
C GLU A 31 -1.29 -23.14 3.75
N ARG A 32 -2.09 -22.21 4.26
CA ARG A 32 -1.78 -21.44 5.47
C ARG A 32 -2.80 -21.74 6.55
N ASP A 33 -2.31 -21.84 7.77
CA ASP A 33 -3.16 -21.97 8.94
C ASP A 33 -3.96 -20.68 9.16
N VAL A 34 -5.25 -20.84 9.43
CA VAL A 34 -6.14 -19.73 9.78
C VAL A 34 -5.94 -19.27 11.24
N PRO A 35 -6.11 -17.97 11.53
CA PRO A 35 -6.58 -16.93 10.62
C PRO A 35 -5.43 -16.13 9.99
N PHE A 36 -5.67 -15.58 8.80
CA PHE A 36 -4.72 -14.70 8.11
C PHE A 36 -5.42 -13.59 7.33
N LEU A 37 -4.69 -12.53 7.00
CA LEU A 37 -5.16 -11.45 6.15
C LEU A 37 -4.50 -11.56 4.78
N ILE A 38 -5.28 -11.57 3.71
CA ILE A 38 -4.75 -11.42 2.35
C ILE A 38 -4.93 -9.99 1.85
N TYR A 39 -4.04 -9.54 0.99
CA TYR A 39 -4.17 -8.27 0.30
C TYR A 39 -3.89 -8.38 -1.19
N SER A 40 -4.49 -7.49 -1.97
CA SER A 40 -4.14 -7.25 -3.37
C SER A 40 -4.03 -5.75 -3.63
N VAL A 41 -3.23 -5.36 -4.61
CA VAL A 41 -3.10 -3.96 -5.04
C VAL A 41 -3.96 -3.79 -6.29
N THR A 42 -5.13 -3.18 -6.13
CA THR A 42 -6.09 -3.02 -7.24
C THR A 42 -5.75 -1.80 -8.10
N THR A 43 -5.13 -0.78 -7.54
CA THR A 43 -4.67 0.40 -8.28
C THR A 43 -3.36 0.91 -7.65
N PRO A 44 -2.18 0.58 -8.20
CA PRO A 44 -0.90 1.00 -7.62
C PRO A 44 -0.61 2.50 -7.78
N TYR A 45 -1.17 3.11 -8.82
CA TYR A 45 -0.98 4.51 -9.14
C TYR A 45 -2.24 5.08 -9.79
N ALA A 46 -2.90 5.99 -9.08
CA ALA A 46 -3.96 6.84 -9.59
C ALA A 46 -3.51 8.31 -9.49
N PRO A 47 -3.27 8.99 -10.62
CA PRO A 47 -2.82 10.37 -10.61
C PRO A 47 -3.93 11.32 -10.13
N THR A 48 -3.55 12.51 -9.68
CA THR A 48 -4.49 13.62 -9.42
C THR A 48 -4.96 14.31 -10.70
N GLY A 49 -4.32 14.03 -11.84
CA GLY A 49 -4.51 14.75 -13.09
C GLY A 49 -3.58 15.96 -13.25
N GLU A 50 -2.77 16.25 -12.25
CA GLU A 50 -1.78 17.33 -12.26
C GLU A 50 -0.39 16.81 -12.66
N PHE A 51 0.47 17.71 -13.15
CA PHE A 51 1.86 17.38 -13.47
C PHE A 51 2.76 17.29 -12.23
N GLY A 52 2.26 17.63 -11.05
CA GLY A 52 3.07 17.72 -9.84
C GLY A 52 3.84 19.03 -9.74
N ASN A 53 4.51 19.21 -8.60
CA ASN A 53 5.34 20.37 -8.31
C ASN A 53 6.77 20.11 -8.81
N HIS A 54 7.22 20.93 -9.77
CA HIS A 54 8.59 20.90 -10.26
C HIS A 54 9.45 21.92 -9.50
N ARG A 55 10.59 21.45 -8.99
CA ARG A 55 11.63 22.30 -8.40
C ARG A 55 12.94 22.00 -9.08
N GLN A 56 13.56 23.06 -9.58
CA GLN A 56 14.85 22.98 -10.24
C GLN A 56 15.93 23.59 -9.35
N GLU A 57 17.03 22.86 -9.21
CA GLU A 57 18.21 23.29 -8.48
C GLU A 57 19.42 23.16 -9.40
N THR A 58 20.20 24.24 -9.54
CA THR A 58 21.49 24.18 -10.23
C THR A 58 22.55 23.69 -9.24
N VAL A 59 23.25 22.63 -9.62
CA VAL A 59 24.34 22.04 -8.84
C VAL A 59 25.62 22.05 -9.66
N GLU A 60 26.74 22.31 -9.00
CA GLU A 60 28.06 22.17 -9.60
C GLU A 60 28.66 20.83 -9.16
N GLU A 61 28.93 19.94 -10.09
CA GLU A 61 29.56 18.65 -9.84
C GLU A 61 30.70 18.43 -10.83
N ASN A 62 31.87 18.04 -10.33
CA ASN A 62 33.05 17.77 -11.15
C ASN A 62 33.42 18.93 -12.10
N GLY A 63 33.19 20.18 -11.67
CA GLY A 63 33.48 21.39 -12.44
C GLY A 63 32.57 21.62 -13.64
N ARG A 64 31.40 20.96 -13.69
CA ARG A 64 30.35 21.20 -14.69
C ARG A 64 29.04 21.52 -14.01
N LEU A 65 28.27 22.43 -14.61
CA LEU A 65 26.93 22.76 -14.14
C LEU A 65 25.93 21.69 -14.58
N ALA A 66 25.09 21.25 -13.65
CA ALA A 66 23.95 20.39 -13.91
C ALA A 66 22.68 21.00 -13.29
N ILE A 67 21.54 20.73 -13.91
CA ILE A 67 20.22 21.03 -13.36
C ILE A 67 19.63 19.73 -12.85
N ILE A 68 19.23 19.72 -11.59
CA ILE A 68 18.40 18.66 -11.01
C ILE A 68 16.96 19.18 -11.01
N ASP A 69 16.10 18.52 -11.78
CA ASP A 69 14.65 18.74 -11.77
C ASP A 69 13.98 17.68 -10.90
N ARG A 70 13.37 18.12 -9.80
CA ARG A 70 12.60 17.27 -8.90
C ARG A 70 11.12 17.50 -9.11
N ARG A 71 10.41 16.46 -9.53
CA ARG A 71 8.96 16.43 -9.66
C ARG A 71 8.35 15.73 -8.45
N GLN A 72 7.51 16.42 -7.69
CA GLN A 72 6.80 15.88 -6.54
C GLN A 72 5.28 15.87 -6.77
N GLU A 73 4.63 14.75 -6.48
CA GLU A 73 3.18 14.61 -6.59
C GLU A 73 2.59 13.77 -5.43
N GLN A 74 1.26 13.78 -5.32
CA GLN A 74 0.50 13.03 -4.31
C GLN A 74 -0.55 12.10 -4.94
N PRO A 75 -0.13 11.07 -5.67
CA PRO A 75 -1.04 10.07 -6.25
C PRO A 75 -1.77 9.28 -5.15
N SER A 76 -2.80 8.56 -5.57
CA SER A 76 -3.45 7.56 -4.72
C SER A 76 -3.04 6.14 -5.11
N ALA A 77 -3.14 5.22 -4.17
CA ALA A 77 -3.17 3.78 -4.44
C ALA A 77 -4.34 3.14 -3.70
N THR A 78 -4.87 2.05 -4.26
CA THR A 78 -5.95 1.28 -3.67
C THR A 78 -5.47 -0.14 -3.38
N PHE A 79 -5.70 -0.56 -2.14
CA PHE A 79 -5.42 -1.90 -1.63
C PHE A 79 -6.74 -2.55 -1.25
N SER A 80 -6.87 -3.83 -1.55
CA SER A 80 -7.99 -4.65 -1.08
C SER A 80 -7.48 -5.60 -0.02
N PHE A 81 -8.13 -5.64 1.14
CA PHE A 81 -7.80 -6.55 2.24
C PHE A 81 -8.96 -7.51 2.48
N THR A 82 -8.64 -8.78 2.73
CA THR A 82 -9.63 -9.81 3.04
C THR A 82 -9.11 -10.69 4.17
N ALA A 83 -9.81 -10.74 5.29
CA ALA A 83 -9.55 -11.68 6.36
C ALA A 83 -10.11 -13.06 5.97
N CYS A 84 -9.36 -14.10 6.26
CA CYS A 84 -9.72 -15.49 6.01
C CYS A 84 -9.70 -16.26 7.33
N SER A 85 -10.80 -16.95 7.63
CA SER A 85 -10.92 -17.85 8.77
C SER A 85 -11.86 -19.03 8.46
N GLU A 86 -11.91 -20.00 9.35
CA GLU A 86 -12.77 -21.18 9.28
C GLU A 86 -13.26 -21.58 10.68
N ASN A 87 -14.28 -22.44 10.71
CA ASN A 87 -14.86 -22.86 11.96
C ASN A 87 -14.01 -23.97 12.57
N ARG A 88 -13.40 -23.72 13.73
CA ARG A 88 -12.52 -24.71 14.34
C ARG A 88 -12.58 -24.68 15.84
N TRP A 89 -12.20 -25.78 16.45
CA TRP A 89 -11.89 -25.77 17.87
C TRP A 89 -10.56 -25.06 18.10
N ALA A 90 -10.51 -24.16 19.07
CA ALA A 90 -9.30 -23.42 19.40
C ALA A 90 -8.19 -24.31 20.00
N ASP A 91 -8.59 -25.47 20.53
CA ASP A 91 -7.71 -26.37 21.25
C ASP A 91 -8.12 -27.84 21.02
N PRO A 92 -7.17 -28.80 21.10
CA PRO A 92 -7.47 -30.23 20.93
C PRO A 92 -8.41 -30.81 21.99
N ALA A 93 -8.60 -30.15 23.13
CA ALA A 93 -9.52 -30.56 24.18
C ALA A 93 -10.95 -30.03 23.96
N HIS A 94 -11.19 -29.31 22.85
CA HIS A 94 -12.48 -28.78 22.44
C HIS A 94 -13.16 -27.92 23.52
N THR A 95 -12.39 -27.07 24.21
CA THR A 95 -12.92 -26.20 25.28
C THR A 95 -13.52 -24.90 24.76
N ARG A 96 -13.06 -24.42 23.60
CA ARG A 96 -13.56 -23.21 22.95
C ARG A 96 -13.73 -23.42 21.45
N TYR A 97 -14.93 -23.11 20.95
CA TYR A 97 -15.21 -23.09 19.52
C TYR A 97 -14.97 -21.69 18.93
N ILE A 98 -14.34 -21.62 17.76
CA ILE A 98 -14.14 -20.41 16.99
C ILE A 98 -15.13 -20.43 15.83
N PHE A 99 -16.01 -19.45 15.78
CA PHE A 99 -16.81 -19.16 14.61
C PHE A 99 -15.96 -18.33 13.64
N GLY A 100 -15.57 -18.91 12.50
CA GLY A 100 -14.68 -18.25 11.56
C GLY A 100 -15.28 -16.97 10.95
N GLU A 101 -16.62 -16.88 10.92
CA GLU A 101 -17.34 -15.67 10.52
C GLU A 101 -17.09 -14.52 11.49
N ASP A 102 -17.29 -14.74 12.79
CA ASP A 102 -17.04 -13.75 13.84
C ASP A 102 -15.55 -13.37 13.91
N GLU A 103 -14.66 -14.35 13.78
CA GLU A 103 -13.21 -14.12 13.79
C GLU A 103 -12.75 -13.29 12.59
N ALA A 104 -13.23 -13.59 11.37
CA ALA A 104 -12.89 -12.81 10.19
C ALA A 104 -13.44 -11.37 10.27
N GLN A 105 -14.64 -11.19 10.82
CA GLN A 105 -15.20 -9.86 11.04
C GLN A 105 -14.39 -9.06 12.08
N ASP A 106 -14.06 -9.65 13.23
CA ASP A 106 -13.22 -9.02 14.26
C ASP A 106 -11.86 -8.56 13.71
N ILE A 107 -11.21 -9.40 12.90
CA ILE A 107 -9.93 -9.05 12.27
C ILE A 107 -10.08 -7.80 11.39
N VAL A 108 -11.14 -7.73 10.58
CA VAL A 108 -11.40 -6.57 9.72
C VAL A 108 -11.71 -5.31 10.54
N GLU A 109 -12.52 -5.42 11.59
CA GLU A 109 -12.85 -4.30 12.48
C GLU A 109 -11.59 -3.74 13.16
N ARG A 110 -10.72 -4.62 13.68
CA ARG A 110 -9.42 -4.22 14.25
C ARG A 110 -8.50 -3.61 13.21
N ALA A 111 -8.44 -4.17 12.01
CA ALA A 111 -7.61 -3.63 10.92
C ALA A 111 -8.04 -2.21 10.54
N ILE A 112 -9.36 -1.97 10.41
CA ILE A 112 -9.92 -0.66 10.11
C ILE A 112 -9.66 0.32 11.26
N GLY A 113 -9.89 -0.10 12.51
CA GLY A 113 -9.60 0.72 13.69
C GLY A 113 -8.13 1.14 13.77
N HIS A 114 -7.22 0.22 13.44
CA HIS A 114 -5.79 0.54 13.33
C HIS A 114 -5.52 1.55 12.21
N LEU A 115 -6.02 1.32 11.00
CA LEU A 115 -5.76 2.22 9.86
C LEU A 115 -6.31 3.63 10.06
N LEU A 116 -7.50 3.76 10.64
CA LEU A 116 -8.16 5.04 10.86
C LEU A 116 -7.62 5.79 12.08
N HIS A 117 -7.05 5.09 13.07
CA HIS A 117 -6.63 5.71 14.32
C HIS A 117 -5.21 5.31 14.75
N GLY A 118 -4.95 4.02 14.96
CA GLY A 118 -3.69 3.53 15.52
C GLY A 118 -2.45 3.87 14.68
N ALA A 119 -2.55 3.73 13.37
CA ALA A 119 -1.46 3.91 12.41
C ALA A 119 -1.32 5.35 11.90
N TYR A 120 -2.26 6.24 12.20
CA TYR A 120 -2.40 7.52 11.52
C TYR A 120 -1.11 8.35 11.58
N ASN A 121 -0.57 8.56 12.79
CA ASN A 121 0.64 9.37 12.99
C ASN A 121 1.88 8.72 12.35
N ASP A 122 2.05 7.41 12.51
CA ASP A 122 3.22 6.68 12.02
C ASP A 122 3.27 6.61 10.49
N LEU A 123 2.11 6.44 9.85
CA LEU A 123 2.00 6.47 8.39
C LEU A 123 2.19 7.89 7.86
N ALA A 124 1.59 8.90 8.51
CA ALA A 124 1.71 10.29 8.10
C ALA A 124 3.17 10.78 8.16
N ALA A 125 3.92 10.39 9.20
CA ALA A 125 5.35 10.67 9.32
C ALA A 125 6.19 10.07 8.18
N LYS A 126 5.68 9.02 7.53
CA LYS A 126 6.27 8.37 6.36
C LYS A 126 5.66 8.85 5.03
N ASN A 127 4.92 9.97 5.05
CA ASN A 127 4.24 10.56 3.90
C ASN A 127 3.18 9.65 3.25
N ILE A 128 2.51 8.82 4.06
CA ILE A 128 1.38 7.97 3.68
C ILE A 128 0.16 8.40 4.50
N VAL A 129 -0.97 8.65 3.84
CA VAL A 129 -2.22 9.01 4.50
C VAL A 129 -3.33 8.10 4.04
N ILE A 130 -4.14 7.58 4.96
CA ILE A 130 -5.37 6.87 4.62
C ILE A 130 -6.40 7.89 4.16
N ALA A 131 -6.79 7.82 2.90
CA ALA A 131 -7.76 8.75 2.30
C ALA A 131 -9.19 8.23 2.43
N GLU A 132 -9.39 6.92 2.32
CA GLU A 132 -10.70 6.28 2.38
C GLU A 132 -10.56 4.82 2.77
N VAL A 133 -11.55 4.33 3.52
CA VAL A 133 -11.77 2.92 3.80
C VAL A 133 -13.21 2.61 3.39
N THR A 134 -13.40 1.63 2.52
CA THR A 134 -14.73 1.24 2.03
C THR A 134 -15.47 0.37 3.06
N ASN A 135 -16.78 0.20 2.84
CA ASN A 135 -17.61 -0.64 3.69
C ASN A 135 -17.08 -2.08 3.72
N VAL A 136 -17.17 -2.70 4.90
CA VAL A 136 -16.88 -4.11 5.08
C VAL A 136 -17.92 -4.94 4.33
N GLY A 137 -17.45 -5.84 3.48
CA GLY A 137 -18.28 -6.77 2.71
C GLY A 137 -17.94 -8.22 3.03
N ASN A 138 -18.97 -9.07 3.06
CA ASN A 138 -18.79 -10.52 3.09
C ASN A 138 -18.26 -10.99 1.72
N ARG A 139 -17.14 -11.72 1.73
CA ARG A 139 -16.43 -12.24 0.55
C ARG A 139 -16.30 -13.77 0.59
N THR A 140 -17.14 -14.43 1.40
CA THR A 140 -17.11 -15.87 1.64
C THR A 140 -17.31 -16.64 0.34
N THR A 141 -16.48 -17.65 0.12
CA THR A 141 -16.55 -18.54 -1.03
C THR A 141 -16.72 -19.99 -0.57
N LEU A 142 -17.56 -20.76 -1.25
CA LEU A 142 -17.72 -22.20 -1.00
C LEU A 142 -16.43 -22.92 -1.44
N VAL A 143 -15.70 -23.48 -0.47
CA VAL A 143 -14.67 -24.50 -0.71
C VAL A 143 -15.31 -25.85 -0.36
N VAL A 144 -14.95 -26.89 -1.12
CA VAL A 144 -15.72 -28.14 -1.26
C VAL A 144 -15.98 -28.86 0.08
N ASP A 145 -15.12 -28.72 1.08
CA ASP A 145 -15.25 -29.43 2.37
C ASP A 145 -15.44 -28.51 3.61
N GLU A 146 -15.15 -27.22 3.52
CA GLU A 146 -15.46 -26.25 4.58
C GLU A 146 -15.56 -24.83 4.01
N ALA A 147 -16.57 -24.06 4.40
CA ALA A 147 -16.73 -22.69 3.91
C ALA A 147 -15.67 -21.78 4.53
N ALA A 148 -14.62 -21.44 3.77
CA ALA A 148 -13.67 -20.38 4.12
C ALA A 148 -14.44 -19.07 4.31
N ARG A 149 -14.53 -18.61 5.56
CA ARG A 149 -15.23 -17.39 5.96
C ARG A 149 -14.34 -16.20 5.67
N ARG A 150 -14.86 -15.28 4.88
CA ARG A 150 -14.08 -14.14 4.39
C ARG A 150 -14.85 -12.83 4.54
N TYR A 151 -14.18 -11.84 5.10
CA TYR A 151 -14.64 -10.46 5.17
C TYR A 151 -13.55 -9.55 4.63
N GLY A 152 -13.91 -8.52 3.88
CA GLY A 152 -12.92 -7.63 3.31
C GLY A 152 -13.41 -6.22 3.12
N PHE A 153 -12.44 -5.34 2.89
CA PHE A 153 -12.59 -3.91 2.73
C PHE A 153 -11.49 -3.40 1.80
N ASP A 154 -11.70 -2.24 1.21
CA ASP A 154 -10.71 -1.60 0.36
C ASP A 154 -10.23 -0.31 1.02
N VAL A 155 -8.95 -0.02 0.85
CA VAL A 155 -8.28 1.14 1.42
C VAL A 155 -7.67 1.94 0.30
N ARG A 156 -8.05 3.21 0.19
CA ARG A 156 -7.38 4.16 -0.67
C ARG A 156 -6.41 4.97 0.18
N ILE A 157 -5.14 4.96 -0.19
CA ILE A 157 -4.09 5.77 0.42
C ILE A 157 -3.67 6.88 -0.51
N ARG A 158 -3.21 7.99 0.06
CA ARG A 158 -2.40 9.03 -0.60
C ARG A 158 -0.96 8.85 -0.18
N TYR A 159 -0.03 9.01 -1.11
CA TYR A 159 1.39 8.94 -0.80
C TYR A 159 2.17 10.00 -1.57
N THR A 160 3.31 10.42 -1.03
CA THR A 160 4.21 11.34 -1.74
C THR A 160 5.15 10.55 -2.65
N LYS A 161 5.12 10.89 -3.94
CA LYS A 161 6.05 10.38 -4.94
C LYS A 161 6.95 11.50 -5.44
N THR A 162 8.24 11.21 -5.52
CA THR A 162 9.27 12.12 -6.02
C THR A 162 10.01 11.43 -7.16
N ASP A 163 10.03 12.09 -8.31
CA ASP A 163 10.85 11.73 -9.47
C ASP A 163 11.98 12.76 -9.60
N GLU A 164 13.16 12.30 -9.98
CA GLU A 164 14.32 13.16 -10.20
C GLU A 164 14.87 12.95 -11.61
N ARG A 165 15.07 14.05 -12.34
CA ARG A 165 15.76 14.06 -13.63
C ARG A 165 16.98 14.97 -13.53
N ARG A 166 18.08 14.52 -14.13
CA ARG A 166 19.33 15.27 -14.24
C ARG A 166 19.56 15.70 -15.67
N ASP A 167 19.75 16.99 -15.89
CA ASP A 167 20.06 17.58 -17.18
C ASP A 167 21.40 18.33 -17.12
N PRO A 168 22.32 18.14 -18.08
CA PRO A 168 23.54 18.94 -18.17
C PRO A 168 23.21 20.38 -18.60
N VAL A 169 23.95 21.36 -18.08
CA VAL A 169 23.80 22.75 -18.54
C VAL A 169 24.61 22.98 -19.81
N VAL A 170 24.02 23.69 -20.77
CA VAL A 170 24.74 24.17 -21.96
C VAL A 170 25.54 25.42 -21.56
N GLU A 171 26.85 25.25 -21.36
CA GLU A 171 27.74 26.35 -20.96
C GLU A 171 28.14 27.26 -22.14
N SER A 172 28.11 26.75 -23.38
CA SER A 172 28.40 27.52 -24.59
C SER A 172 27.64 26.97 -25.80
N ALA A 173 27.05 27.86 -26.61
CA ALA A 173 26.40 27.49 -27.88
C ALA A 173 27.07 28.23 -29.04
N VAL A 174 27.43 27.50 -30.10
CA VAL A 174 27.94 28.08 -31.36
C VAL A 174 26.75 28.36 -32.26
N LEU A 175 26.45 29.64 -32.49
CA LEU A 175 25.38 30.08 -33.39
C LEU A 175 25.95 30.27 -34.80
N ASN A 176 25.62 29.37 -35.73
CA ASN A 176 25.87 29.59 -37.15
C ASN A 176 24.71 30.40 -37.74
N GLN A 177 24.86 31.72 -37.84
CA GLN A 177 23.95 32.55 -38.63
C GLN A 177 24.35 32.50 -40.10
N THR A 178 23.62 31.74 -40.90
CA THR A 178 23.65 31.89 -42.37
C THR A 178 22.81 33.12 -42.71
N LYS A 179 23.44 34.23 -43.10
CA LYS A 179 22.72 35.35 -43.71
C LYS A 179 22.37 34.96 -45.14
N GLU A 180 21.08 34.94 -45.45
CA GLU A 180 20.56 35.05 -46.83
C GLU A 180 20.67 36.49 -47.33
#